data_AF-A0A849ZBF4-F1
#
_entry.id   AF-A0A849ZBF4-F1
#
_cell.length_a   1.000
_cell.length_b   1.000
_cell.length_c   1.000
_cell.angle_alpha   90.00
_cell.angle_beta   90.00
_cell.angle_gamma   90.00
#
_symmetry.space_group_name_H-M   'P 1'
#
loop_
_entity.id
_entity.type
_entity.pdbx_description
1 polymer ?
#
loop_
_entity_poly.entity_id
_entity_poly.type
_entity_poly.pdbx_seq_one_letter_code
_entity_poly.pdbx_strand_id
1 'polypeptide(L)'
;MCQATGIRVGDSIKLVFRALDDSEPPYTVKIISPEGKVVVERVLRELPTGKPQSAPPLSFTAPAEGDYTVEIWQLYGKSRGQATLRVAAAETG
;
A
#
# COMPACT_ATOMS: atom_id res chain seq x y z
N MET A 1 7.51 -9.63 1.54
CA MET A 1 8.03 -9.03 2.79
C MET A 1 8.35 -7.57 2.51
N CYS A 2 7.47 -6.64 2.91
CA CYS A 2 7.74 -5.22 2.83
C CYS A 2 8.24 -4.77 4.20
N GLN A 3 9.54 -4.56 4.36
CA GLN A 3 10.12 -3.91 5.52
C GLN A 3 10.58 -2.53 5.09
N ALA A 4 9.87 -1.50 5.51
CA ALA A 4 10.35 -0.13 5.41
C ALA A 4 10.79 0.30 6.81
N THR A 5 12.09 0.47 7.01
CA THR A 5 12.67 0.98 8.26
C THR A 5 12.85 2.49 8.16
N GLY A 6 12.45 3.21 9.21
CA GLY A 6 12.70 4.65 9.34
C GLY A 6 11.64 5.60 8.77
N ILE A 7 10.43 5.13 8.45
CA ILE A 7 9.33 6.01 8.02
C ILE A 7 8.82 6.83 9.21
N ARG A 8 8.66 8.13 9.01
CA ARG A 8 8.20 9.09 10.01
C ARG A 8 6.92 9.81 9.59
N VAL A 9 6.26 10.44 10.55
CA VAL A 9 5.14 11.35 10.28
C VAL A 9 5.60 12.47 9.35
N GLY A 10 4.81 12.73 8.30
CA GLY A 10 5.13 13.74 7.28
C GLY A 10 5.95 13.22 6.10
N ASP A 11 6.49 12.00 6.16
CA ASP A 11 7.22 11.40 5.04
C ASP A 11 6.27 11.07 3.87
N SER A 12 6.77 11.27 2.65
CA SER A 12 6.11 10.78 1.44
C SER A 12 6.51 9.33 1.19
N ILE A 13 5.57 8.42 1.41
CA ILE A 13 5.79 6.97 1.33
C ILE A 13 5.34 6.49 -0.03
N LYS A 14 6.18 5.72 -0.72
CA LYS A 14 5.88 5.07 -2.00
C LYS A 14 5.83 3.56 -1.82
N LEU A 15 4.67 2.97 -2.03
CA LEU A 15 4.45 1.52 -1.96
C LEU A 15 4.32 0.92 -3.36
N VAL A 16 5.13 -0.10 -3.63
CA VAL A 16 5.04 -0.90 -4.86
C VAL A 16 4.57 -2.30 -4.49
N PHE A 17 3.48 -2.73 -5.11
CA PHE A 17 2.93 -4.06 -4.94
C PHE A 17 3.37 -4.94 -6.11
N ARG A 18 3.85 -6.14 -5.80
CA ARG A 18 4.18 -7.16 -6.79
C ARG A 18 3.42 -8.43 -6.42
N ALA A 19 2.63 -8.96 -7.35
CA ALA A 19 2.09 -10.30 -7.24
C ALA A 19 3.23 -11.30 -7.46
N LEU A 20 3.33 -12.33 -6.61
CA LEU A 20 4.32 -13.40 -6.73
C LEU A 20 3.77 -14.62 -7.51
N ASP A 21 2.44 -14.74 -7.63
CA ASP A 21 1.72 -15.84 -8.29
C ASP A 21 1.02 -15.36 -9.58
N ASP A 22 0.49 -16.31 -10.39
CA ASP A 22 -0.39 -16.12 -11.57
C ASP A 22 -1.77 -15.52 -11.21
N SER A 23 -1.78 -14.59 -10.27
CA SER A 23 -2.96 -13.86 -9.86
C SER A 23 -3.15 -12.69 -10.83
N GLU A 24 -4.29 -12.68 -11.52
CA GLU A 24 -4.59 -11.64 -12.49
C GLU A 24 -5.24 -10.42 -11.80
N PRO A 25 -4.88 -9.20 -12.20
CA PRO A 25 -5.58 -7.98 -11.78
C PRO A 25 -7.05 -8.00 -12.24
N PRO A 26 -7.93 -7.17 -11.65
CA PRO A 26 -7.62 -6.02 -10.81
C PRO A 26 -7.54 -6.31 -9.31
N TYR A 27 -6.67 -5.57 -8.63
CA TYR A 27 -6.49 -5.58 -7.18
C TYR A 27 -7.00 -4.29 -6.57
N THR A 28 -7.68 -4.37 -5.45
CA THR A 28 -7.92 -3.22 -4.58
C THR A 28 -6.86 -3.18 -3.50
N VAL A 29 -6.25 -2.02 -3.32
CA VAL A 29 -5.34 -1.71 -2.22
C VAL A 29 -5.98 -0.66 -1.33
N LYS A 30 -5.98 -0.92 -0.03
CA LYS A 30 -6.50 -0.02 0.99
C LYS A 30 -5.46 0.16 2.09
N ILE A 31 -5.20 1.41 2.44
CA ILE A 31 -4.32 1.79 3.54
C ILE A 31 -5.18 2.42 4.61
N ILE A 32 -5.10 1.89 5.82
CA ILE A 32 -5.87 2.29 6.99
C ILE A 32 -4.89 2.87 8.01
N SER A 33 -5.18 4.05 8.52
CA SER A 33 -4.39 4.71 9.54
C SER A 33 -4.50 4.00 10.89
N PRO A 34 -3.60 4.28 11.84
CA PRO A 34 -3.69 3.77 13.21
C PRO A 34 -5.01 4.15 13.91
N GLU A 35 -5.63 5.25 13.49
CA GLU A 35 -6.94 5.70 13.98
C GLU A 35 -8.13 4.97 13.30
N GLY A 36 -7.87 4.03 12.38
CA GLY A 36 -8.90 3.31 11.62
C GLY A 36 -9.44 4.05 10.40
N LYS A 37 -8.89 5.21 10.02
CA LYS A 37 -9.34 5.98 8.85
C LYS A 37 -8.70 5.47 7.57
N VAL A 38 -9.45 5.41 6.48
CA VAL A 38 -8.90 5.06 5.17
C VAL A 38 -8.11 6.25 4.63
N VAL A 39 -6.78 6.11 4.56
CA VAL A 39 -5.88 7.15 4.03
C VAL A 39 -5.74 7.04 2.52
N VAL A 40 -5.77 5.81 2.00
CA VAL A 40 -5.76 5.57 0.56
C VAL A 40 -6.59 4.36 0.20
N GLU A 41 -7.34 4.46 -0.89
CA GLU A 41 -8.02 3.34 -1.52
C GLU A 41 -7.89 3.46 -3.05
N ARG A 42 -7.34 2.43 -3.70
CA ARG A 42 -7.09 2.42 -5.14
C ARG A 42 -7.28 1.03 -5.73
N VAL A 43 -7.80 1.00 -6.94
CA VAL A 43 -7.88 -0.22 -7.76
C VAL A 43 -6.72 -0.23 -8.76
N LEU A 44 -5.82 -1.19 -8.64
CA LEU A 44 -4.73 -1.47 -9.57
C LEU A 44 -5.27 -2.38 -10.68
N ARG A 45 -5.30 -1.87 -11.91
CA ARG A 45 -5.77 -2.60 -13.09
C ARG A 45 -4.59 -2.89 -14.02
N GLU A 46 -4.68 -3.96 -14.79
CA GLU A 46 -3.82 -4.17 -15.94
C GLU A 46 -3.97 -3.00 -16.92
N LEU A 47 -2.87 -2.56 -17.51
CA LEU A 47 -2.93 -1.56 -18.55
C LEU A 47 -3.36 -2.22 -19.86
N PRO A 48 -4.13 -1.52 -20.70
CA PRO A 48 -4.59 -2.03 -21.99
C PRO A 48 -3.44 -2.35 -22.97
N THR A 49 -2.18 -2.08 -22.61
CA THR A 49 -1.00 -2.32 -23.42
C THR A 49 -0.45 -3.74 -23.32
N GLY A 50 -0.95 -4.59 -22.41
CA GLY A 50 -0.53 -6.00 -22.26
C GLY A 50 0.94 -6.20 -21.85
N LYS A 51 1.65 -5.11 -21.49
CA LYS A 51 3.01 -5.16 -20.96
C LYS A 51 2.96 -5.15 -19.44
N PRO A 52 3.89 -5.84 -18.75
CA PRO A 52 4.01 -5.77 -17.29
C PRO A 52 4.49 -4.37 -16.91
N GLN A 53 3.59 -3.40 -16.88
CA GLN A 53 3.87 -2.10 -16.31
C GLN A 53 3.80 -2.27 -14.81
N SER A 54 4.95 -2.14 -14.14
CA SER A 54 5.00 -1.98 -12.69
C SER A 54 3.95 -0.97 -12.28
N ALA A 55 2.92 -1.42 -11.56
CA ALA A 55 1.82 -0.58 -11.13
C ALA A 55 2.41 0.71 -10.53
N PRO A 56 1.89 1.90 -10.89
CA PRO A 56 2.44 3.15 -10.38
C PRO A 56 2.49 3.09 -8.85
N PRO A 57 3.59 3.51 -8.22
CA PRO A 57 3.74 3.43 -6.78
C PRO A 57 2.61 4.20 -6.11
N LEU A 58 1.95 3.54 -5.17
CA LEU A 58 0.95 4.15 -4.31
C LEU A 58 1.68 5.12 -3.38
N SER A 59 1.41 6.41 -3.54
CA SER A 59 2.09 7.46 -2.79
C SER A 59 1.12 8.10 -1.80
N PHE A 60 1.54 8.23 -0.54
CA PHE A 60 0.78 8.97 0.47
C PHE A 60 1.71 9.58 1.51
N THR A 61 1.23 10.62 2.18
CA THR A 61 1.91 11.22 3.34
C THR A 61 1.32 10.64 4.60
N ALA A 62 2.15 10.11 5.52
CA ALA A 62 1.65 9.60 6.79
C ALA A 62 1.23 10.76 7.71
N PRO A 63 -0.06 10.91 8.04
CA PRO A 63 -0.54 12.02 8.87
C PRO A 63 -0.26 11.85 10.36
N ALA A 64 -0.04 10.62 10.82
CA ALA A 64 0.13 10.29 12.24
C ALA A 64 1.12 9.12 12.42
N GLU A 65 1.68 9.01 13.61
CA GLU A 65 2.52 7.87 13.98
C GLU A 65 1.66 6.65 14.32
N GLY A 66 2.26 5.46 14.21
CA GLY A 66 1.64 4.20 14.57
C GLY A 66 1.63 3.17 13.45
N ASP A 67 0.85 2.11 13.64
CA ASP A 67 0.77 0.98 12.73
C ASP A 67 -0.37 1.17 11.73
N TYR A 68 0.00 1.37 10.46
CA TYR A 68 -0.92 1.43 9.35
C TYR A 68 -1.19 0.02 8.84
N THR A 69 -2.45 -0.28 8.57
CA THR A 69 -2.84 -1.56 7.95
C THR A 69 -2.94 -1.38 6.44
N VAL A 70 -2.20 -2.19 5.70
CA VAL A 70 -2.23 -2.26 4.24
C VAL A 70 -2.93 -3.54 3.84
N GLU A 71 -4.13 -3.42 3.31
CA GLU A 71 -4.90 -4.54 2.77
C GLU A 71 -4.82 -4.53 1.25
N ILE A 72 -4.65 -5.71 0.66
CA ILE A 72 -4.74 -5.92 -0.78
C ILE A 72 -5.62 -7.12 -1.06
N TRP A 73 -6.55 -7.01 -2.01
CA TRP A 73 -7.38 -8.13 -2.43
C TRP A 73 -7.71 -8.05 -3.91
N GLN A 74 -7.88 -9.20 -4.55
CA GLN A 74 -8.41 -9.25 -5.91
C GLN A 74 -9.89 -8.87 -5.91
N LEU A 75 -10.31 -8.08 -6.89
CA LEU A 75 -11.70 -7.66 -7.02
C LEU A 75 -12.62 -8.82 -7.44
N TYR A 76 -12.14 -9.70 -8.32
CA TYR A 76 -12.89 -10.84 -8.86
C TYR A 76 -12.31 -12.20 -8.46
N GLY A 77 -11.14 -12.21 -7.80
CA GLY A 77 -10.44 -13.41 -7.39
C GLY A 77 -10.57 -13.69 -5.90
N LYS A 78 -9.83 -14.70 -5.42
CA LYS A 78 -9.81 -15.09 -4.00
C LYS A 78 -8.56 -14.63 -3.26
N SER A 79 -7.59 -14.04 -3.97
CA SER A 79 -6.32 -13.64 -3.35
C SER A 79 -6.52 -12.44 -2.46
N ARG A 80 -6.04 -12.53 -1.22
CA ARG A 80 -6.02 -11.45 -0.25
C ARG A 80 -4.69 -11.48 0.50
N GLY A 81 -4.12 -10.30 0.72
CA GLY A 81 -2.93 -10.09 1.51
C GLY A 81 -3.14 -8.93 2.49
N GLN A 82 -2.40 -8.99 3.59
CA GLN A 82 -2.34 -7.92 4.56
C GLN A 82 -0.88 -7.69 4.94
N ALA A 83 -0.49 -6.42 5.08
CA ALA A 83 0.81 -6.01 5.59
C ALA A 83 0.62 -4.88 6.61
N THR A 84 1.57 -4.76 7.52
CA THR A 84 1.60 -3.66 8.50
C THR A 84 2.76 -2.74 8.16
N LEU A 85 2.49 -1.44 8.12
CA LEU A 85 3.49 -0.40 7.92
C LEU A 85 3.60 0.44 9.19
N ARG A 86 4.75 0.38 9.85
CA ARG A 86 5.00 1.13 11.08
C ARG A 86 5.60 2.50 10.77
N VAL A 87 4.96 3.55 11.27
CA VAL A 87 5.40 4.94 11.15
C VAL A 87 5.80 5.46 12.54
N ALA A 88 6.99 6.00 12.69
CA ALA A 88 7.47 6.61 13.92
C ALA A 88 7.09 8.11 14.02
N ALA A 89 7.17 8.69 15.22
CA ALA A 89 7.05 10.13 15.43
C ALA A 89 7.94 10.94 14.47
N ALA A 90 7.51 12.15 14.14
CA ALA A 90 8.41 13.15 13.57
C ALA A 90 9.52 13.46 14.60
N GLU A 91 10.77 13.60 14.16
CA GLU A 91 11.82 14.08 15.06
C GLU A 91 11.56 15.56 15.34
N THR A 92 11.19 15.87 16.59
CA THR A 92 11.18 17.23 17.10
C THR A 92 12.63 17.67 17.29
N GLY A 93 13.14 18.45 16.34
CA GLY A 93 14.40 19.19 16.49
C GLY A 93 14.26 20.38 17.40
#